data_AF-A0A0Q7VGU2-F1
#
_entry.id   AF-A0A0Q7VGU2-F1
#
_cell.length_a   1.000
_cell.length_b   1.000
_cell.length_c   1.000
_cell.angle_alpha   90.00
_cell.angle_beta   90.00
_cell.angle_gamma   90.00
#
_symmetry.space_group_name_H-M   'P 1'
#
loop_
_entity.id
_entity.type
_entity.pdbx_description
1 polymer ?
#
loop_
_entity_poly.entity_id
_entity_poly.type
_entity_poly.pdbx_seq_one_letter_code
_entity_poly.pdbx_strand_id
1 'polypeptide(L)'
;MSALEITQNPLPSVRLATLTESVGSQPEVAAVVGPLFDRVADALLASGATPGLPIAEYDMDRHGVRITVGFTYDGPPIDGLVIVELPAVATAFTATHHGSMATIDESWGAVNAAITERGAEAVGPCREVYLQSESEDQADWITELQQPVSAG
;
A
#
# COMPACT_ATOMS: atom_id res chain seq x y z
N MET A 1 -10.13 -22.05 9.79
CA MET A 1 -9.44 -20.91 9.16
C MET A 1 -8.11 -20.78 9.86
N SER A 2 -7.00 -20.93 9.14
CA SER A 2 -5.69 -20.65 9.72
C SER A 2 -5.60 -19.16 10.01
N ALA A 3 -5.05 -18.78 11.17
CA ALA A 3 -4.79 -17.39 11.48
C ALA A 3 -3.83 -16.80 10.44
N LEU A 4 -4.05 -15.55 10.06
CA LEU A 4 -3.14 -14.79 9.20
C LEU A 4 -1.74 -14.78 9.84
N GLU A 5 -0.72 -15.18 9.09
CA GLU A 5 0.66 -15.12 9.60
C GLU A 5 1.14 -13.66 9.59
N ILE A 6 1.50 -13.15 10.77
CA ILE A 6 1.94 -11.77 10.96
C ILE A 6 3.38 -11.76 11.45
N THR A 7 4.27 -11.26 10.60
CA THR A 7 5.71 -11.19 10.86
C THR A 7 6.12 -9.75 11.19
N GLN A 8 7.29 -9.58 11.82
CA GLN A 8 7.85 -8.27 12.14
C GLN A 8 9.20 -8.14 11.45
N ASN A 9 9.30 -7.22 10.48
CA ASN A 9 10.47 -7.07 9.63
C ASN A 9 10.76 -5.59 9.34
N PRO A 10 12.03 -5.23 9.05
CA PRO A 10 12.32 -3.92 8.48
C PRO A 10 11.78 -3.82 7.05
N LEU A 11 11.41 -2.61 6.62
CA LEU A 11 11.03 -2.31 5.24
C LEU A 11 12.17 -1.53 4.56
N PRO A 12 12.57 -1.89 3.33
CA PRO A 12 13.53 -1.10 2.58
C PRO A 12 12.94 0.26 2.19
N SER A 13 13.80 1.21 1.83
CA SER A 13 13.35 2.40 1.11
C SER A 13 12.88 2.00 -0.28
N VAL A 14 11.82 2.64 -0.77
CA VAL A 14 11.27 2.34 -2.09
C VAL A 14 11.01 3.62 -2.85
N ARG A 15 11.58 3.70 -4.05
CA ARG A 15 11.36 4.80 -4.98
C ARG A 15 10.17 4.51 -5.88
N LEU A 16 9.20 5.42 -5.88
CA LEU A 16 7.95 5.29 -6.63
C LEU A 16 7.75 6.46 -7.59
N ALA A 17 7.16 6.18 -8.75
CA ALA A 17 6.46 7.20 -9.52
C ALA A 17 4.98 7.16 -9.13
N THR A 18 4.43 8.28 -8.67
CA THR A 18 3.16 8.31 -7.94
C THR A 18 2.20 9.40 -8.41
N LEU A 19 0.95 9.22 -7.99
CA LEU A 19 -0.04 10.27 -7.81
C LEU A 19 -0.59 10.20 -6.37
N THR A 20 -1.05 11.34 -5.87
CA THR A 20 -1.66 11.44 -4.54
C THR A 20 -3.05 12.04 -4.65
N GLU A 21 -4.00 11.46 -3.93
CA GLU A 21 -5.36 11.96 -3.77
C GLU A 21 -5.75 11.99 -2.29
N SER A 22 -6.78 12.76 -1.93
CA SER A 22 -7.31 12.78 -0.56
C SER A 22 -8.81 12.63 -0.59
N VAL A 23 -9.32 11.74 0.25
CA VAL A 23 -10.76 11.49 0.42
C VAL A 23 -11.18 11.83 1.84
N GLY A 24 -12.47 12.14 2.03
CA GLY A 24 -12.97 12.59 3.32
C GLY A 24 -13.08 11.45 4.35
N SER A 25 -13.14 10.20 3.89
CA SER A 25 -13.35 9.04 4.76
C SER A 25 -12.84 7.75 4.14
N GLN A 26 -12.58 6.74 4.96
CA GLN A 26 -12.08 5.44 4.48
C GLN A 26 -13.01 4.72 3.49
N PRO A 27 -14.35 4.76 3.63
CA PRO A 27 -15.25 4.16 2.63
C PRO A 27 -15.10 4.72 1.20
N GLU A 28 -14.56 5.93 1.04
CA GLU A 28 -14.32 6.54 -0.28
C GLU A 28 -13.05 6.03 -0.96
N VAL A 29 -12.12 5.42 -0.20
CA VAL A 29 -10.79 4.98 -0.68
C VAL A 29 -10.91 3.98 -1.83
N ALA A 30 -11.77 2.96 -1.69
CA ALA A 30 -11.90 1.90 -2.68
C ALA A 30 -12.34 2.41 -4.06
N ALA A 31 -13.06 3.54 -4.12
CA ALA A 31 -13.52 4.12 -5.37
C ALA A 31 -12.41 4.88 -6.13
N VAL A 32 -11.33 5.29 -5.45
CA VAL A 32 -10.29 6.12 -6.04
C VAL A 32 -8.98 5.38 -6.30
N VAL A 33 -8.64 4.36 -5.51
CA VAL A 33 -7.33 3.66 -5.60
C VAL A 33 -7.10 3.04 -6.98
N GLY A 34 -8.06 2.26 -7.49
CA GLY A 34 -7.97 1.62 -8.80
C GLY A 34 -7.77 2.63 -9.95
N PRO A 35 -8.67 3.61 -10.12
CA PRO A 35 -8.51 4.65 -11.13
C PRO A 35 -7.21 5.46 -11.00
N LEU A 36 -6.68 5.61 -9.78
CA LEU A 36 -5.43 6.32 -9.57
C LEU A 36 -4.22 5.47 -10.02
N PHE A 37 -4.23 4.16 -9.79
CA PHE A 37 -3.24 3.24 -10.34
C PHE A 37 -3.23 3.26 -11.87
N ASP A 38 -4.41 3.19 -12.51
CA ASP A 38 -4.54 3.24 -13.96
C ASP A 38 -3.89 4.50 -14.55
N ARG A 39 -4.14 5.65 -13.91
CA ARG A 39 -3.55 6.93 -14.33
C ARG A 39 -2.02 6.96 -14.21
N VAL A 40 -1.46 6.37 -13.15
CA VAL A 40 0.00 6.29 -13.00
C VAL A 40 0.60 5.35 -14.03
N ALA A 41 -0.04 4.19 -14.26
CA ALA A 41 0.40 3.21 -15.26
C ALA A 41 0.39 3.81 -16.67
N ASP A 42 -0.70 4.49 -17.05
CA ASP A 42 -0.83 5.16 -18.34
C ASP A 42 0.26 6.21 -18.55
N ALA A 43 0.56 7.03 -17.54
CA ALA A 43 1.60 8.04 -17.62
C ALA A 43 3.02 7.43 -17.76
N LEU A 44 3.29 6.34 -17.02
CA LEU A 44 4.54 5.57 -17.16
C LEU A 44 4.68 5.02 -18.58
N LEU A 45 3.65 4.34 -19.09
CA LEU A 45 3.65 3.75 -20.43
C LEU A 45 3.79 4.82 -21.53
N ALA A 46 3.09 5.95 -21.40
CA ALA A 46 3.20 7.07 -22.34
C ALA A 46 4.61 7.69 -22.38
N SER A 47 5.35 7.63 -21.27
CA SER A 47 6.76 8.05 -21.21
C SER A 47 7.75 7.01 -21.75
N GLY A 48 7.27 5.82 -22.12
CA GLY A 48 8.11 4.68 -22.54
C GLY A 48 8.71 3.88 -21.38
N ALA A 49 8.30 4.15 -20.14
CA ALA A 49 8.67 3.36 -18.97
C ALA A 49 7.72 2.18 -18.79
N THR A 50 8.18 1.15 -18.08
CA THR A 50 7.35 0.02 -17.66
C THR A 50 6.99 0.18 -16.19
N PRO A 51 5.70 0.10 -15.81
CA PRO A 51 5.30 0.05 -14.41
C PRO A 51 5.97 -1.11 -13.68
N GLY A 52 6.59 -0.83 -12.53
CA GLY A 52 7.17 -1.84 -11.65
C GLY A 52 6.14 -2.42 -10.67
N LEU A 53 6.56 -2.69 -9.44
CA LEU A 53 5.70 -3.23 -8.38
C LEU A 53 4.70 -2.14 -7.91
N PRO A 54 3.38 -2.40 -7.91
CA PRO A 54 2.38 -1.45 -7.43
C PRO A 54 2.38 -1.35 -5.90
N ILE A 55 2.36 -0.12 -5.39
CA ILE A 55 2.27 0.17 -3.95
C ILE A 55 1.27 1.29 -3.73
N ALA A 56 0.35 1.09 -2.77
CA ALA A 56 -0.49 2.14 -2.22
C ALA A 56 -0.07 2.43 -0.77
N GLU A 57 0.13 3.71 -0.46
CA GLU A 57 0.40 4.20 0.89
C GLU A 57 -0.82 5.02 1.37
N TYR A 58 -1.30 4.68 2.57
CA TYR A 58 -2.46 5.31 3.19
C TYR A 58 -2.03 6.02 4.47
N ASP A 59 -2.14 7.35 4.45
CA ASP A 59 -1.89 8.21 5.59
C ASP A 59 -3.23 8.77 6.09
N MET A 60 -3.68 8.27 7.24
CA MET A 60 -4.98 8.59 7.79
C MET A 60 -4.84 9.54 8.96
N ASP A 61 -5.60 10.64 8.92
CA ASP A 61 -5.67 11.59 10.01
C ASP A 61 -7.12 12.07 10.25
N ARG A 62 -7.26 13.08 11.11
CA ARG A 62 -8.58 13.66 11.45
C ARG A 62 -9.31 14.32 10.27
N HIS A 63 -8.63 14.56 9.15
CA HIS A 63 -9.15 15.24 7.97
C HIS A 63 -9.50 14.28 6.83
N GLY A 64 -9.19 13.00 6.98
CA GLY A 64 -9.54 11.95 6.02
C GLY A 64 -8.36 11.02 5.75
N VAL A 65 -8.30 10.52 4.52
CA VAL A 65 -7.24 9.60 4.07
C VAL A 65 -6.50 10.25 2.91
N ARG A 66 -5.20 10.47 3.08
CA ARG A 66 -4.29 10.81 2.00
C ARG A 66 -3.74 9.52 1.40
N ILE A 67 -4.02 9.31 0.13
CA ILE A 67 -3.73 8.09 -0.61
C ILE A 67 -2.64 8.42 -1.62
N THR A 68 -1.47 7.79 -1.50
CA THR A 68 -0.41 7.89 -2.51
C THR A 68 -0.26 6.53 -3.16
N VAL A 69 -0.56 6.44 -4.46
CA VAL A 69 -0.38 5.19 -5.21
C VAL A 69 0.69 5.37 -6.25
N GLY A 70 1.39 4.30 -6.57
CA GLY A 70 2.33 4.32 -7.67
C GLY A 70 3.02 3.00 -7.89
N PHE A 71 4.01 3.03 -8.77
CA PHE A 71 4.79 1.85 -9.13
C PHE A 71 6.26 2.10 -8.83
N THR A 72 6.99 1.04 -8.44
CA THR A 72 8.44 1.13 -8.26
C THR A 72 9.10 1.60 -9.55
N TYR A 73 9.97 2.59 -9.43
CA TYR A 73 10.52 3.27 -10.59
C TYR A 73 11.88 3.89 -10.28
N ASP A 74 12.90 3.48 -11.04
CA ASP A 74 14.29 3.96 -10.91
C ASP A 74 14.71 4.94 -12.03
N GLY A 75 13.78 5.31 -12.91
CA GLY A 75 14.07 6.18 -14.05
C GLY A 75 14.04 7.69 -13.73
N PRO A 76 14.24 8.56 -14.73
CA PRO A 76 14.19 10.02 -14.57
C PRO A 76 12.77 10.52 -14.25
N PRO A 77 12.60 11.75 -13.71
CA PRO A 77 11.28 12.32 -13.50
C PRO A 77 10.39 12.25 -14.75
N ILE A 78 9.11 11.93 -14.55
CA ILE A 78 8.09 11.85 -15.60
C ILE A 78 7.11 13.00 -15.41
N ASP A 79 6.83 13.73 -16.49
CA ASP A 79 5.85 14.81 -16.47
C ASP A 79 4.46 14.28 -16.07
N GLY A 80 3.83 14.95 -15.10
CA GLY A 80 2.52 14.57 -14.58
C GLY A 80 2.55 13.53 -13.45
N LEU A 81 3.72 12.97 -13.11
CA LEU A 81 3.92 12.11 -11.95
C LEU A 81 4.83 12.79 -10.93
N VAL A 82 4.72 12.36 -9.67
CA VAL A 82 5.62 12.77 -8.60
C VAL A 82 6.54 11.59 -8.28
N ILE A 83 7.85 11.84 -8.23
CA ILE A 83 8.79 10.81 -7.74
C ILE A 83 8.88 10.94 -6.23
N VAL A 84 8.50 9.88 -5.52
CA VAL A 84 8.51 9.81 -4.05
C VAL A 84 9.46 8.71 -3.60
N GLU A 85 10.20 9.00 -2.52
CA GLU A 85 10.97 8.00 -1.78
C GLU A 85 10.21 7.64 -0.52
N LEU A 86 9.67 6.43 -0.46
CA LEU A 86 9.15 5.88 0.78
C LEU A 86 10.35 5.53 1.67
N PRO A 87 10.46 6.08 2.88
CA PRO A 87 11.62 5.86 3.72
C PRO A 87 11.70 4.40 4.18
N ALA A 88 12.94 3.94 4.40
CA ALA A 88 13.19 2.69 5.08
C ALA A 88 12.61 2.75 6.50
N VAL A 89 12.04 1.64 6.94
CA VAL A 89 11.42 1.50 8.26
C VAL A 89 12.15 0.41 9.02
N ALA A 90 12.61 0.72 10.25
CA ALA A 90 13.35 -0.25 11.05
C ALA A 90 12.47 -1.42 11.52
N THR A 91 11.18 -1.19 11.72
CA THR A 91 10.24 -2.19 12.21
C THR A 91 8.84 -1.95 11.65
N ALA A 92 8.29 -2.96 10.99
CA ALA A 92 6.90 -3.01 10.55
C ALA A 92 6.31 -4.39 10.82
N PHE A 93 5.00 -4.44 11.01
CA PHE A 93 4.27 -5.70 10.92
C PHE A 93 3.83 -5.93 9.49
N THR A 94 4.07 -7.13 8.99
CA THR A 94 3.67 -7.52 7.64
C THR A 94 2.85 -8.79 7.64
N ALA A 95 1.90 -8.87 6.72
CA ALA A 95 1.04 -10.02 6.51
C ALA A 95 0.62 -10.11 5.04
N THR A 96 0.40 -11.33 4.56
CA THR A 96 -0.04 -11.55 3.17
C THR A 96 -1.53 -11.81 3.10
N HIS A 97 -2.26 -10.89 2.49
CA HIS A 97 -3.65 -11.07 2.11
C HIS A 97 -3.73 -11.87 0.79
N HIS A 98 -4.63 -12.86 0.76
CA HIS A 98 -4.90 -13.67 -0.43
C HIS A 98 -6.37 -13.54 -0.85
N GLY A 99 -6.59 -13.19 -2.11
CA GLY A 99 -7.91 -13.08 -2.72
C GLY A 99 -8.43 -11.64 -2.81
N SER A 100 -9.75 -11.54 -2.88
CA SER A 100 -10.43 -10.28 -3.21
C SER A 100 -10.21 -9.19 -2.17
N MET A 101 -9.98 -7.96 -2.65
CA MET A 101 -9.89 -6.76 -1.82
C MET A 101 -11.14 -6.50 -0.98
N ALA A 102 -12.29 -7.11 -1.30
CA ALA A 102 -13.50 -7.02 -0.49
C ALA A 102 -13.34 -7.61 0.93
N THR A 103 -12.35 -8.48 1.15
CA THR A 103 -12.06 -9.09 2.47
C THR A 103 -10.77 -8.59 3.09
N ILE A 104 -10.12 -7.57 2.50
CA ILE A 104 -8.84 -7.06 3.00
C ILE A 104 -8.96 -6.44 4.41
N ASP A 105 -10.11 -5.88 4.75
CA ASP A 105 -10.41 -5.32 6.07
C ASP A 105 -10.26 -6.37 7.19
N GLU A 106 -10.57 -7.65 6.91
CA GLU A 106 -10.37 -8.74 7.86
C GLU A 106 -8.88 -8.96 8.13
N SER A 107 -8.04 -8.83 7.09
CA SER A 107 -6.60 -9.00 7.19
C SER A 107 -5.94 -7.82 7.90
N TRP A 108 -6.36 -6.58 7.59
CA TRP A 108 -5.97 -5.39 8.35
C TRP A 108 -6.41 -5.47 9.82
N GLY A 109 -7.62 -5.98 10.09
CA GLY A 109 -8.10 -6.23 11.45
C GLY A 109 -7.20 -7.18 12.23
N ALA A 110 -6.73 -8.26 11.60
CA ALA A 110 -5.77 -9.19 12.22
C ALA A 110 -4.42 -8.53 12.50
N VAL A 111 -3.90 -7.70 11.58
CA VAL A 111 -2.66 -6.92 11.79
C VAL A 111 -2.82 -5.97 12.98
N ASN A 112 -3.91 -5.21 13.05
CA ASN A 112 -4.19 -4.27 14.14
C ASN A 112 -4.35 -4.97 15.50
N ALA A 113 -4.98 -6.15 15.52
CA ALA A 113 -5.07 -6.98 16.72
C ALA A 113 -3.67 -7.41 17.17
N ALA A 114 -2.81 -7.88 16.26
CA ALA A 114 -1.45 -8.29 16.61
C ALA A 114 -0.59 -7.12 17.11
N ILE A 115 -0.74 -5.92 16.57
CA ILE A 115 -0.06 -4.71 17.07
C ILE A 115 -0.38 -4.49 18.55
N THR A 116 -1.68 -4.54 18.88
CA THR A 116 -2.17 -4.39 20.26
C THR A 116 -1.67 -5.51 21.17
N GLU A 117 -1.79 -6.76 20.73
CA GLU A 117 -1.38 -7.96 21.49
C GLU A 117 0.11 -8.00 21.79
N ARG A 118 0.94 -7.48 20.88
CA ARG A 118 2.40 -7.46 21.01
C ARG A 118 2.93 -6.18 21.68
N GLY A 119 2.04 -5.29 22.15
CA GLY A 119 2.41 -4.05 22.82
C GLY A 119 3.18 -3.07 21.93
N ALA A 120 2.88 -3.08 20.62
CA ALA A 120 3.43 -2.13 19.66
C ALA A 120 2.45 -1.00 19.38
N GLU A 121 2.95 0.10 18.82
CA GLU A 121 2.11 1.20 18.34
C GLU A 121 2.27 1.35 16.83
N ALA A 122 1.15 1.47 16.10
CA ALA A 122 1.15 1.81 14.69
C ALA A 122 1.68 3.25 14.50
N VAL A 123 2.68 3.42 13.65
CA VAL A 123 3.26 4.72 13.34
C VAL A 123 3.30 4.94 11.85
N GLY A 124 3.10 6.19 11.43
CA GLY A 124 3.16 6.56 10.02
C GLY A 124 2.13 5.86 9.12
N PRO A 125 2.24 6.09 7.80
CA PRO A 125 1.32 5.53 6.82
C PRO A 125 1.47 4.00 6.69
N CYS A 126 0.34 3.31 6.52
CA CYS A 126 0.35 1.89 6.16
C CYS A 126 0.49 1.71 4.64
N ARG A 127 0.96 0.54 4.21
CA ARG A 127 1.19 0.24 2.79
C ARG A 127 0.51 -1.07 2.40
N GLU A 128 -0.01 -1.09 1.18
CA GLU A 128 -0.43 -2.28 0.45
C GLU A 128 0.50 -2.46 -0.74
N VAL A 129 1.17 -3.60 -0.81
CA VAL A 129 2.08 -3.97 -1.89
C VAL A 129 1.43 -5.10 -2.69
N TYR A 130 1.06 -4.82 -3.92
CA TYR A 130 0.31 -5.74 -4.77
C TYR A 130 1.29 -6.67 -5.50
N LEU A 131 1.59 -7.82 -4.89
CA LEU A 131 2.55 -8.81 -5.41
C LEU A 131 2.00 -9.57 -6.64
N GLN A 132 0.68 -9.73 -6.69
CA GLN A 132 -0.07 -10.26 -7.83
C GLN A 132 -1.44 -9.59 -7.84
N SER A 133 -1.81 -8.93 -8.95
CA SER A 133 -3.04 -8.13 -9.02
C SER A 133 -3.60 -7.95 -10.45
N GLU A 134 -3.38 -8.94 -11.31
CA GLU A 134 -3.74 -8.86 -12.73
C GLU A 134 -5.15 -9.37 -13.04
N SER A 135 -5.68 -10.29 -12.23
CA SER A 135 -7.00 -10.89 -12.49
C SER A 135 -8.14 -9.92 -12.19
N GLU A 136 -9.14 -9.88 -13.07
CA GLU A 136 -10.31 -9.01 -12.91
C GLU A 136 -11.19 -9.41 -11.71
N ASP A 137 -11.29 -10.72 -11.42
CA ASP A 137 -12.09 -11.26 -10.32
C ASP A 137 -11.37 -11.24 -8.96
N GLN A 138 -10.08 -10.87 -8.97
CA GLN A 138 -9.22 -10.75 -7.81
C GLN A 138 -9.02 -12.05 -7.02
N ALA A 139 -9.44 -13.20 -7.56
CA ALA A 139 -9.50 -14.44 -6.81
C ALA A 139 -8.11 -14.98 -6.44
N ASP A 140 -7.11 -14.67 -7.25
CA ASP A 140 -5.71 -15.06 -7.09
C ASP A 140 -4.79 -13.90 -6.67
N TRP A 141 -5.36 -12.76 -6.27
CA TRP A 141 -4.56 -11.63 -5.83
C TRP A 141 -3.76 -11.95 -4.58
N ILE A 142 -2.56 -11.38 -4.51
CA ILE A 142 -1.65 -11.47 -3.38
C ILE A 142 -1.22 -10.05 -3.03
N THR A 143 -1.64 -9.59 -1.86
CA THR A 143 -1.34 -8.25 -1.36
C THR A 143 -0.59 -8.35 -0.04
N GLU A 144 0.63 -7.85 0.02
CA GLU A 144 1.34 -7.71 1.29
C GLU A 144 0.92 -6.42 1.99
N LEU A 145 0.40 -6.56 3.21
CA LEU A 145 0.07 -5.47 4.11
C LEU A 145 1.30 -5.11 4.92
N GLN A 146 1.60 -3.83 5.06
CA GLN A 146 2.72 -3.34 5.85
C GLN A 146 2.27 -2.20 6.76
N GLN A 147 2.35 -2.38 8.07
CA GLN A 147 2.15 -1.31 9.05
C GLN A 147 3.48 -1.02 9.76
N PRO A 148 4.11 0.15 9.54
CA PRO A 148 5.23 0.58 10.37
C PRO A 148 4.79 0.67 11.84
N VAL A 149 5.67 0.23 12.75
CA VAL A 149 5.39 0.20 14.19
C VAL A 149 6.59 0.69 15.01
N SER A 150 6.32 1.23 16.19
CA SER A 150 7.32 1.43 17.25
C SER A 150 7.10 0.47 18.41
N ALA A 151 8.15 0.21 19.18
CA ALA A 151 7.99 -0.41 20.50
C ALA A 151 7.19 0.55 21.40
N GLY A 152 6.17 0.03 22.09
CA GLY A 152 5.45 0.75 23.14
C GLY A 152 6.27 0.93 24.41
#